data_AF-A0A2D9N635-F1
#
_entry.id   AF-A0A2D9N635-F1
#
_cell.length_a   1.000
_cell.length_b   1.000
_cell.length_c   1.000
_cell.angle_alpha   90.00
_cell.angle_beta   90.00
_cell.angle_gamma   90.00
#
_symmetry.space_group_name_H-M   'P 1'
#
loop_
_entity.id
_entity.type
_entity.pdbx_description
1 polymer ?
#
loop_
_entity_poly.entity_id
_entity_poly.type
_entity_poly.pdbx_seq_one_letter_code
_entity_poly.pdbx_strand_id
1 'polypeptide(L)'
;MGAACAVLFLSCGTTRTAGNSNQILRQAQDTPTIFEPAEGVVLDNMSCKSPMIDTRNGTKIILVSSAQGTGDYRVVPLAYGLKEGDLLRLDCNSGSVLGIVKE
;
A
#
# COMPACT_ATOMS: atom_id res chain seq x y z
N MET A 1 33.60 39.39 38.07
CA MET A 1 32.28 38.78 38.32
C MET A 1 31.47 39.00 37.05
N GLY A 2 31.23 38.07 36.15
CA GLY A 2 31.06 36.63 36.28
C GLY A 2 29.73 36.29 35.60
N ALA A 3 29.77 35.32 34.69
CA ALA A 3 28.65 34.63 34.04
C ALA A 3 27.92 35.35 32.90
N ALA A 4 27.50 34.69 31.83
CA ALA A 4 27.91 33.47 31.13
C ALA A 4 27.03 33.44 29.88
N CYS A 5 27.60 33.07 28.75
CA CYS A 5 26.90 32.91 27.47
C CYS A 5 25.72 31.94 27.60
N ALA A 6 24.50 32.40 27.30
CA ALA A 6 23.37 31.52 27.04
C ALA A 6 23.18 31.40 25.52
N VAL A 7 23.81 30.37 24.94
CA VAL A 7 23.64 29.95 23.55
C VAL A 7 22.25 29.33 23.43
N LEU A 8 21.30 30.03 22.79
CA LEU A 8 20.01 29.47 22.42
C LEU A 8 20.22 28.59 21.18
N PHE A 9 20.39 27.28 21.41
CA PHE A 9 20.38 26.30 20.33
C PHE A 9 18.99 26.27 19.67
N LEU A 10 18.91 26.73 18.42
CA LEU A 10 17.79 26.47 17.53
C LEU A 10 17.74 24.98 17.21
N SER A 11 16.96 24.22 17.97
CA SER A 11 16.61 22.84 17.63
C SER A 11 15.46 22.84 16.62
N CYS A 12 15.79 22.92 15.33
CA CYS A 12 14.87 22.54 14.26
C CYS A 12 14.79 21.01 14.22
N GLY A 13 13.98 20.42 15.10
CA GLY A 13 13.64 19.01 15.02
C GLY A 13 12.72 18.77 13.84
N THR A 14 13.26 18.50 12.65
CA THR A 14 12.47 17.88 11.58
C THR A 14 12.21 16.44 12.00
N THR A 15 11.06 16.19 12.62
CA THR A 15 10.49 14.85 12.67
C THR A 15 10.19 14.44 11.24
N ARG A 16 11.12 13.73 10.60
CA ARG A 16 10.77 12.90 9.44
C ARG A 16 9.90 11.78 10.00
N THR A 17 8.59 12.02 10.06
CA THR A 17 7.62 10.94 10.19
C THR A 17 7.85 10.07 8.96
N ALA A 18 8.57 8.96 9.14
CA ALA A 18 8.58 7.88 8.17
C ALA A 18 7.10 7.60 7.89
N GLY A 19 6.66 7.89 6.67
CA GLY A 19 5.27 7.81 6.28
C GLY A 19 4.74 6.47 6.75
N ASN A 20 3.72 6.50 7.59
CA ASN A 20 3.10 5.30 8.08
C ASN A 20 2.61 4.54 6.84
N SER A 21 3.30 3.47 6.45
CA SER A 21 2.91 2.59 5.31
C SER A 21 1.47 2.09 5.46
N ASN A 22 0.87 2.24 6.66
CA ASN A 22 -0.52 1.95 6.92
C ASN A 22 -1.53 3.02 6.45
N GLN A 23 -1.08 4.17 5.94
CA GLN A 23 -1.96 5.24 5.48
C GLN A 23 -2.29 5.11 3.99
N ILE A 24 -3.60 5.08 3.67
CA ILE A 24 -4.07 5.26 2.29
C ILE A 24 -3.75 6.68 1.84
N LEU A 25 -2.93 6.80 0.79
CA LEU A 25 -2.49 8.08 0.25
C LEU A 25 -3.52 8.68 -0.69
N ARG A 26 -4.11 7.83 -1.54
CA ARG A 26 -5.02 8.21 -2.63
C ARG A 26 -6.02 7.09 -2.90
N GLN A 27 -7.18 7.45 -3.45
CA GLN A 27 -8.08 6.45 -4.02
C GLN A 27 -7.55 5.96 -5.37
N ALA A 28 -7.70 4.66 -5.62
CA ALA A 28 -7.41 4.09 -6.93
C ALA A 28 -8.51 4.47 -7.94
N GLN A 29 -8.18 4.45 -9.22
CA GLN A 29 -9.08 4.83 -10.31
C GLN A 29 -9.37 3.63 -11.20
N ASP A 30 -10.57 3.54 -11.78
CA ASP A 30 -10.94 2.47 -12.73
C ASP A 30 -10.63 1.04 -12.23
N THR A 31 -10.77 0.79 -10.93
CA THR A 31 -10.58 -0.53 -10.35
C THR A 31 -11.83 -1.40 -10.55
N PRO A 32 -11.68 -2.74 -10.61
CA PRO A 32 -12.84 -3.61 -10.49
C PRO A 32 -13.45 -3.47 -9.10
N THR A 33 -14.68 -3.96 -8.93
CA THR A 33 -15.32 -4.04 -7.61
C THR A 33 -14.48 -4.92 -6.67
N ILE A 34 -13.99 -6.06 -7.18
CA ILE A 34 -13.12 -6.99 -6.48
C ILE A 34 -12.04 -7.51 -7.42
N PHE A 35 -10.86 -7.81 -6.88
CA PHE A 35 -9.88 -8.67 -7.53
C PHE A 35 -10.09 -10.12 -7.10
N GLU A 36 -9.92 -11.05 -8.02
CA GLU A 36 -10.10 -12.49 -7.76
C GLU A 36 -8.75 -13.22 -7.74
N PRO A 37 -8.54 -14.25 -6.91
CA PRO A 37 -7.35 -15.09 -7.01
C PRO A 37 -7.24 -15.75 -8.38
N ALA A 38 -6.02 -15.94 -8.88
CA ALA A 38 -5.82 -16.73 -10.08
C ALA A 38 -6.34 -18.17 -9.93
N GLU A 39 -6.83 -18.74 -11.03
CA GLU A 39 -7.31 -20.13 -11.08
C GLU A 39 -6.27 -21.11 -10.52
N GLY A 40 -6.72 -22.08 -9.72
CA GLY A 40 -5.87 -23.08 -9.08
C GLY A 40 -5.24 -22.64 -7.75
N VAL A 41 -5.41 -21.38 -7.33
CA VAL A 41 -5.05 -20.94 -5.98
C VAL A 41 -6.18 -21.32 -5.01
N VAL A 42 -5.94 -22.34 -4.18
CA VAL A 42 -6.91 -22.77 -3.16
C VAL A 42 -7.03 -21.70 -2.07
N LEU A 43 -8.26 -21.23 -1.86
CA LEU A 43 -8.61 -20.28 -0.82
C LEU A 43 -8.46 -20.94 0.57
N ASP A 44 -7.60 -20.35 1.40
CA ASP A 44 -7.78 -20.34 2.84
C ASP A 44 -8.18 -18.91 3.22
N ASN A 45 -9.08 -18.76 4.18
CA ASN A 45 -9.67 -17.45 4.53
C ASN A 45 -8.71 -16.58 5.37
N MET A 46 -7.43 -16.93 5.45
CA MET A 46 -6.48 -16.32 6.39
C MET A 46 -5.30 -15.62 5.73
N SER A 47 -5.10 -15.81 4.42
CA SER A 47 -3.94 -15.25 3.72
C SER A 47 -4.33 -14.46 2.48
N CYS A 48 -3.65 -13.34 2.29
CA CYS A 48 -3.69 -12.58 1.05
C CYS A 48 -3.19 -13.46 -0.09
N LYS A 49 -4.01 -13.65 -1.12
CA LYS A 49 -3.67 -14.51 -2.26
C LYS A 49 -2.81 -13.76 -3.27
N SER A 50 -2.01 -14.51 -4.01
CA SER A 50 -1.15 -13.98 -5.07
C SER A 50 -0.95 -15.05 -6.14
N PRO A 51 -1.05 -14.72 -7.45
CA PRO A 51 -1.49 -13.43 -7.96
C PRO A 51 -3.01 -13.24 -7.80
N MET A 52 -3.45 -11.98 -7.77
CA MET A 52 -4.86 -11.61 -7.91
C MET A 52 -5.07 -11.01 -9.32
N ILE A 53 -6.30 -11.06 -9.82
CA ILE A 53 -6.66 -10.77 -11.22
C ILE A 53 -7.85 -9.81 -11.28
N ASP A 54 -7.77 -8.78 -12.14
CA ASP A 54 -8.92 -8.02 -12.62
C ASP A 54 -9.59 -8.80 -13.76
N THR A 55 -10.76 -9.40 -13.49
CA THR A 55 -11.48 -10.25 -14.46
C THR A 55 -12.03 -9.47 -15.66
N ARG A 56 -12.08 -8.13 -15.60
CA ARG A 56 -12.56 -7.30 -16.70
C ARG A 56 -11.55 -7.20 -17.85
N ASN A 57 -10.25 -7.27 -17.54
CA ASN A 57 -9.17 -7.03 -18.51
C ASN A 57 -7.96 -7.98 -18.39
N GLY A 58 -7.94 -8.87 -17.41
CA GLY A 58 -6.87 -9.85 -17.20
C GLY A 58 -5.61 -9.30 -16.50
N THR A 59 -5.64 -8.06 -15.99
CA THR A 59 -4.50 -7.47 -15.27
C THR A 59 -4.19 -8.29 -14.03
N LYS A 60 -2.92 -8.70 -13.89
CA LYS A 60 -2.44 -9.45 -12.72
C LYS A 60 -1.75 -8.51 -11.75
N ILE A 61 -2.02 -8.70 -10.46
CA ILE A 61 -1.35 -7.97 -9.38
C ILE A 61 -0.67 -8.98 -8.45
N ILE A 62 0.54 -8.63 -8.01
CA ILE A 62 1.44 -9.52 -7.28
C ILE A 62 1.62 -9.00 -5.86
N LEU A 63 1.39 -9.85 -4.87
CA LEU A 63 1.56 -9.49 -3.46
C LEU A 63 3.03 -9.12 -3.16
N VAL A 64 3.23 -7.97 -2.52
CA VAL A 64 4.52 -7.48 -2.02
C VAL A 64 4.62 -7.70 -0.52
N SER A 65 3.60 -7.29 0.23
CA SER A 65 3.53 -7.44 1.68
C SER A 65 2.10 -7.64 2.14
N SER A 66 1.91 -8.32 3.26
CA SER A 66 0.60 -8.44 3.91
C SER A 66 0.71 -8.23 5.42
N ALA A 67 -0.29 -7.56 5.97
CA ALA A 67 -0.41 -7.35 7.41
C ALA A 67 -1.87 -7.10 7.78
N GLN A 68 -2.31 -7.65 8.92
CA GLN A 68 -3.61 -7.34 9.53
C GLN A 68 -4.81 -7.51 8.58
N GLY A 69 -4.81 -8.53 7.73
CA GLY A 69 -5.89 -8.79 6.78
C GLY A 69 -5.88 -7.91 5.52
N THR A 70 -4.83 -7.11 5.33
CA THR A 70 -4.61 -6.31 4.11
C THR A 70 -3.35 -6.76 3.39
N GLY A 71 -3.33 -6.56 2.07
CA GLY A 71 -2.21 -6.89 1.21
C GLY A 71 -1.87 -5.72 0.30
N ASP A 72 -0.58 -5.43 0.16
CA ASP A 72 -0.05 -4.43 -0.76
C ASP A 72 0.46 -5.14 -2.01
N TYR A 73 -0.07 -4.74 -3.16
CA TYR A 73 0.14 -5.42 -4.42
C TYR A 73 0.82 -4.51 -5.43
N ARG A 74 1.81 -5.07 -6.12
CA ARG A 74 2.41 -4.46 -7.31
C ARG A 74 1.53 -4.76 -8.52
N VAL A 75 1.25 -3.74 -9.32
CA VAL A 75 0.44 -3.83 -10.54
C VAL A 75 1.36 -3.76 -11.76
N VAL A 76 1.30 -4.76 -12.64
CA VAL A 76 2.13 -4.81 -13.86
C VAL A 76 1.25 -5.18 -15.07
N PRO A 77 1.12 -4.30 -16.10
CA PRO A 77 1.68 -2.94 -16.19
C PRO A 77 1.03 -1.96 -15.20
N LEU A 78 1.65 -0.80 -14.96
CA LEU A 78 1.06 0.25 -14.11
C LEU A 78 -0.35 0.62 -14.61
N ALA A 79 -1.32 0.57 -13.71
CA ALA A 79 -2.72 0.84 -13.98
C ALA A 79 -3.37 1.50 -12.76
N TYR A 80 -4.68 1.74 -12.82
CA TYR A 80 -5.51 2.21 -11.71
C TYR A 80 -5.08 3.54 -11.06
N GLY A 81 -4.39 4.38 -11.83
CA GLY A 81 -3.85 5.65 -11.36
C GLY A 81 -2.61 5.55 -10.46
N LEU A 82 -1.97 4.37 -10.38
CA LEU A 82 -0.69 4.17 -9.69
C LEU A 82 0.45 4.91 -10.41
N LYS A 83 1.43 5.37 -9.62
CA LYS A 83 2.72 5.88 -10.08
C LYS A 83 3.83 4.89 -9.72
N GLU A 84 5.03 5.15 -10.22
CA GLU A 84 6.21 4.38 -9.80
C GLU A 84 6.41 4.49 -8.27
N GLY A 85 6.68 3.34 -7.64
CA GLY A 85 6.76 3.18 -6.18
C GLY A 85 5.42 3.28 -5.44
N ASP A 86 4.28 3.25 -6.14
CA ASP A 86 2.97 3.05 -5.52
C ASP A 86 2.63 1.55 -5.47
N LEU A 87 1.90 1.13 -4.44
CA LEU A 87 1.27 -0.19 -4.34
C LEU A 87 -0.24 -0.04 -4.23
N LEU A 88 -0.98 -1.03 -4.72
CA LEU A 88 -2.42 -1.12 -4.57
C LEU A 88 -2.74 -1.95 -3.32
N ARG A 89 -3.41 -1.35 -2.34
CA ARG A 89 -3.82 -2.05 -1.11
C ARG A 89 -5.20 -2.68 -1.27
N LEU A 90 -5.29 -3.97 -0.97
CA LEU A 90 -6.54 -4.72 -0.94
C LEU A 90 -6.89 -5.21 0.47
N ASP A 91 -8.18 -5.39 0.71
CA ASP A 91 -8.70 -6.24 1.76
C ASP A 91 -8.59 -7.71 1.32
N CYS A 92 -7.89 -8.55 2.10
CA CYS A 92 -7.56 -9.91 1.69
C CYS A 92 -8.71 -10.90 1.81
N ASN A 93 -9.77 -10.54 2.54
CA ASN A 93 -10.96 -11.38 2.68
C ASN A 93 -11.88 -11.23 1.46
N SER A 94 -12.05 -10.00 0.97
CA SER A 94 -12.99 -9.67 -0.10
C SER A 94 -12.33 -9.43 -1.46
N GLY A 95 -11.03 -9.14 -1.51
CA GLY A 95 -10.36 -8.66 -2.72
C GLY A 95 -10.71 -7.21 -3.09
N SER A 96 -11.40 -6.48 -2.20
CA SER A 96 -11.80 -5.09 -2.42
C SER A 96 -10.62 -4.13 -2.33
N VAL A 97 -10.63 -3.09 -3.16
CA VAL A 97 -9.60 -2.05 -3.13
C VAL A 97 -9.81 -1.11 -1.96
N LEU A 98 -8.77 -0.92 -1.15
CA LEU A 98 -8.75 0.06 -0.06
C LEU A 98 -8.11 1.39 -0.50
N GLY A 99 -7.16 1.33 -1.45
CA GLY A 99 -6.57 2.52 -2.06
C GLY A 99 -5.10 2.31 -2.44
N ILE A 100 -4.41 3.42 -2.65
CA ILE A 100 -3.00 3.47 -3.06
C ILE A 100 -2.13 3.83 -1.84
N VAL A 101 -1.05 3.06 -1.64
CA VAL A 101 -0.01 3.32 -0.62
C VAL A 101 1.35 3.48 -1.28
N LYS A 102 2.36 3.91 -0.52
CA LYS A 102 3.76 3.87 -0.95
C LYS A 102 4.38 2.51 -0.61
N GLU A 103 5.21 2.02 -1.54
CA GLU A 103 6.11 0.88 -1.31
C GLU A 103 7.10 1.16 -0.17
#